data_AF-A0A165RBH4-F1
#
_entry.id   AF-A0A165RBH4-F1
#
_cell.length_a   1.000
_cell.length_b   1.000
_cell.length_c   1.000
_cell.angle_alpha   90.00
_cell.angle_beta   90.00
_cell.angle_gamma   90.00
#
_symmetry.space_group_name_H-M   'P 1'
#
loop_
_entity.id
_entity.type
_entity.pdbx_description
1 polymer ?
#
loop_
_entity_poly.entity_id
_entity_poly.type
_entity_poly.pdbx_seq_one_letter_code
_entity_poly.pdbx_strand_id
1 'polypeptide(L)'
;MDVLVQRIKDVNFHDQYDRQAHRKIYNVISIVDPASCPPLYVLVYAVENIINPDLIRSQIPSLLDLLAQIELIRQRAVKAARDALAWNQYYTTSAQKSDGILLLSEKEREIIECIVDERRATAARTIYIGVIFKLCELHIHSLWKHSEGDQLGHYIREYFPSFTNDKSSRMFQLDLSEDDQRRLQEIGKGCFAFLDKASKWETELEEAWVMKGYVYGIPLHLIY
;
A
#
# COMPACT_ATOMS: atom_id res chain seq x y z
N MET A 1 -8.30 -5.38 13.14
CA MET A 1 -7.00 -6.05 13.40
C MET A 1 -7.08 -7.56 13.13
N ASP A 2 -8.18 -8.26 13.46
CA ASP A 2 -8.44 -9.65 12.97
C ASP A 2 -8.35 -9.80 11.44
N VAL A 3 -8.73 -8.74 10.73
CA VAL A 3 -8.66 -8.65 9.26
C VAL A 3 -7.23 -8.81 8.72
N LEU A 4 -6.17 -8.49 9.48
CA LEU A 4 -4.78 -8.55 8.99
C LEU A 4 -4.21 -9.96 9.00
N VAL A 5 -4.41 -10.69 10.10
CA VAL A 5 -4.02 -12.11 10.17
C VAL A 5 -4.82 -12.90 9.14
N GLN A 6 -6.09 -12.56 8.96
CA GLN A 6 -6.93 -13.17 7.94
C GLN A 6 -6.43 -12.82 6.53
N ARG A 7 -6.15 -11.55 6.23
CA ARG A 7 -5.62 -11.14 4.91
C ARG A 7 -4.27 -11.75 4.58
N ILE A 8 -3.37 -11.92 5.56
CA ILE A 8 -2.09 -12.61 5.35
C ILE A 8 -2.30 -14.11 5.10
N LYS A 9 -3.31 -14.72 5.71
CA LYS A 9 -3.72 -16.11 5.42
C LYS A 9 -4.42 -16.26 4.07
N ASP A 10 -5.15 -15.24 3.64
CA ASP A 10 -5.91 -15.23 2.38
C ASP A 10 -5.01 -14.94 1.16
N VAL A 11 -3.75 -14.53 1.36
CA VAL A 11 -2.76 -14.46 0.28
C VAL A 11 -2.46 -15.87 -0.22
N ASN A 12 -2.97 -16.18 -1.41
CA ASN A 12 -2.85 -17.49 -2.02
C ASN A 12 -1.56 -17.55 -2.87
N PHE A 13 -0.56 -18.29 -2.39
CA PHE A 13 0.73 -18.45 -3.06
C PHE A 13 0.70 -19.71 -3.94
N HIS A 14 0.80 -19.57 -5.26
CA HIS A 14 0.92 -20.71 -6.18
C HIS A 14 2.35 -20.97 -6.67
N ASP A 15 2.74 -22.24 -6.52
CA ASP A 15 3.78 -23.08 -7.14
C ASP A 15 5.12 -22.48 -7.62
N GLN A 16 6.10 -22.50 -6.73
CA GLN A 16 7.44 -23.15 -6.84
C GLN A 16 8.34 -22.66 -5.68
N TYR A 17 7.77 -22.60 -4.47
CA TYR A 17 8.28 -21.74 -3.40
C TYR A 17 8.92 -22.56 -2.28
N ASP A 18 10.02 -22.06 -1.70
CA ASP A 18 10.69 -22.68 -0.55
C ASP A 18 9.73 -22.76 0.66
N ARG A 19 9.07 -23.91 0.77
CA ARG A 19 8.09 -24.20 1.82
C ARG A 19 8.69 -24.10 3.22
N GLN A 20 10.01 -24.25 3.41
CA GLN A 20 10.63 -24.16 4.74
C GLN A 20 10.81 -22.72 5.20
N ALA A 21 11.27 -21.82 4.32
CA ALA A 21 11.31 -20.39 4.61
C ALA A 21 9.91 -19.84 4.90
N HIS A 22 8.92 -20.26 4.09
CA HIS A 22 7.52 -19.89 4.30
C HIS A 22 6.98 -20.40 5.64
N ARG A 23 7.25 -21.67 6.00
CA ARG A 23 6.85 -22.24 7.30
C ARG A 23 7.38 -21.47 8.50
N LYS A 24 8.61 -20.95 8.43
CA LYS A 24 9.20 -20.15 9.51
C LYS A 24 8.45 -18.82 9.69
N ILE A 25 8.02 -18.20 8.61
CA ILE A 25 7.23 -16.95 8.64
C ILE A 25 5.83 -17.19 9.21
N TYR A 26 5.17 -18.29 8.83
CA TYR A 26 3.90 -18.69 9.43
C TYR A 26 4.02 -19.06 10.91
N ASN A 27 5.12 -19.70 11.32
CA ASN A 27 5.38 -19.98 12.73
C ASN A 27 5.54 -18.69 13.56
N VAL A 28 6.16 -17.65 12.99
CA VAL A 28 6.21 -16.32 13.62
C VAL A 28 4.79 -15.72 13.71
N ILE A 29 4.01 -15.75 12.62
CA ILE A 29 2.64 -15.22 12.60
C ILE A 29 1.73 -15.94 13.61
N SER A 30 1.93 -17.24 13.86
CA SER A 30 1.16 -17.99 14.85
C SER A 30 1.49 -17.69 16.32
N ILE A 31 2.61 -17.03 16.58
CA ILE A 31 3.08 -16.67 17.94
C ILE A 31 2.81 -15.19 18.25
N VAL A 32 2.66 -14.37 17.21
CA VAL A 32 2.44 -12.92 17.33
C VAL A 32 0.97 -12.67 17.70
N ASP A 33 0.76 -11.90 18.77
CA ASP A 33 -0.56 -11.43 19.19
C ASP A 33 -1.30 -10.78 18.00
N PRO A 34 -2.52 -11.22 17.65
CA PRO A 34 -3.32 -10.62 16.57
C PRO A 34 -3.55 -9.11 16.73
N ALA A 35 -3.42 -8.57 17.94
CA ALA A 35 -3.51 -7.14 18.23
C ALA A 35 -2.19 -6.37 18.00
N SER A 36 -1.08 -7.07 17.73
CA SER A 36 0.24 -6.44 17.53
C SER A 36 0.58 -6.25 16.05
N CYS A 37 1.30 -5.17 15.74
CA CYS A 37 1.77 -4.89 14.39
C CYS A 37 2.79 -5.97 13.97
N PRO A 38 2.65 -6.60 12.79
CA PRO A 38 3.59 -7.62 12.35
C PRO A 38 5.03 -7.07 12.29
N PRO A 39 6.05 -7.89 12.57
CA PRO A 39 7.44 -7.46 12.42
C PRO A 39 7.73 -6.95 10.99
N LEU A 40 8.56 -5.91 10.86
CA LEU A 40 8.87 -5.27 9.58
C LEU A 40 9.34 -6.27 8.51
N TYR A 41 10.17 -7.24 8.87
CA TYR A 41 10.66 -8.26 7.92
C TYR A 41 9.53 -9.12 7.35
N VAL A 42 8.45 -9.37 8.10
CA VAL A 42 7.27 -10.11 7.62
C VAL A 42 6.50 -9.27 6.60
N LEU A 43 6.36 -7.97 6.86
CA LEU A 43 5.70 -7.04 5.93
C LEU A 43 6.49 -6.92 4.62
N VAL A 44 7.81 -6.74 4.71
CA VAL A 44 8.70 -6.66 3.54
C VAL A 44 8.61 -7.95 2.72
N TYR A 45 8.68 -9.10 3.38
CA TYR A 45 8.52 -10.38 2.71
C TYR A 45 7.16 -10.49 1.99
N ALA A 46 6.05 -10.13 2.65
CA ALA A 46 4.73 -10.17 2.03
C ALA A 46 4.64 -9.24 0.81
N VAL A 47 5.22 -8.04 0.88
CA VAL A 47 5.32 -7.11 -0.24
C VAL A 47 6.12 -7.72 -1.40
N GLU A 48 7.29 -8.29 -1.11
CA GLU A 48 8.14 -8.93 -2.12
C GLU A 48 7.41 -10.07 -2.85
N ASN A 49 6.63 -10.88 -2.14
CA ASN A 49 5.86 -11.96 -2.76
C ASN A 49 4.71 -11.46 -3.64
N ILE A 50 4.18 -10.27 -3.39
CA ILE A 50 3.12 -9.69 -4.23
C ILE A 50 3.73 -9.07 -5.49
N ILE A 51 4.94 -8.53 -5.40
CA ILE A 51 5.58 -7.75 -6.47
C ILE A 51 6.45 -8.63 -7.38
N ASN A 52 7.08 -9.69 -6.85
CA ASN A 52 8.05 -10.51 -7.58
C ASN A 52 7.54 -11.95 -7.84
N PRO A 53 7.85 -12.54 -9.01
CA PRO A 53 8.57 -11.94 -10.15
C PRO A 53 7.71 -10.95 -10.94
N ASP A 54 6.39 -11.12 -10.89
CA ASP A 54 5.41 -10.25 -11.53
C ASP A 54 4.38 -9.80 -10.50
N LEU A 55 3.90 -8.56 -10.64
CA LEU A 55 2.92 -7.98 -9.74
C LEU A 55 1.57 -8.72 -9.81
N ILE A 56 1.15 -9.32 -8.69
CA ILE A 56 -0.15 -9.97 -8.54
C ILE A 56 -1.25 -8.91 -8.38
N ARG A 57 -1.90 -8.53 -9.48
CA ARG A 57 -2.85 -7.40 -9.53
C ARG A 57 -4.05 -7.53 -8.58
N SER A 58 -4.58 -8.74 -8.40
CA SER A 58 -5.69 -9.01 -7.47
C SER A 58 -5.33 -8.74 -6.00
N GLN A 59 -4.03 -8.70 -5.68
CA GLN A 59 -3.53 -8.43 -4.33
C GLN A 59 -3.09 -6.98 -4.13
N ILE A 60 -3.26 -6.10 -5.11
CA ILE A 60 -2.98 -4.66 -4.94
C ILE A 60 -3.67 -4.06 -3.70
N PRO A 61 -4.95 -4.38 -3.40
CA PRO A 61 -5.58 -3.90 -2.16
C PRO A 61 -4.80 -4.24 -0.89
N SER A 62 -4.31 -5.48 -0.79
CA SER A 62 -3.50 -5.95 0.34
C SER A 62 -2.12 -5.29 0.33
N LEU A 63 -1.50 -5.14 -0.85
CA LEU A 63 -0.23 -4.44 -1.01
C LEU A 63 -0.29 -2.99 -0.52
N LEU A 64 -1.36 -2.27 -0.83
CA LEU A 64 -1.58 -0.89 -0.37
C LEU A 64 -1.60 -0.82 1.17
N ASP A 65 -2.28 -1.77 1.83
CA ASP A 65 -2.36 -1.81 3.29
C ASP A 65 -1.04 -2.26 3.95
N LEU A 66 -0.26 -3.14 3.30
CA LEU A 66 1.08 -3.50 3.74
C LEU A 66 2.05 -2.33 3.65
N LEU A 67 2.05 -1.60 2.52
CA LEU A 67 2.89 -0.42 2.32
C LEU A 67 2.54 0.69 3.32
N ALA A 68 1.25 0.90 3.60
CA ALA A 68 0.81 1.86 4.61
C ALA A 68 1.35 1.52 6.01
N GLN A 69 1.38 0.23 6.37
CA GLN A 69 1.96 -0.20 7.65
C GLN A 69 3.48 0.01 7.70
N ILE A 70 4.20 -0.29 6.61
CA ILE A 70 5.64 -0.04 6.53
C ILE A 70 5.91 1.46 6.70
N GLU A 71 5.12 2.32 6.07
CA GLU A 71 5.23 3.78 6.23
C GLU A 71 4.95 4.23 7.67
N LEU A 72 3.93 3.68 8.34
CA LEU A 72 3.67 3.95 9.76
C LEU A 72 4.85 3.53 10.66
N ILE A 73 5.46 2.38 10.40
CA ILE A 73 6.66 1.92 11.12
C ILE A 73 7.81 2.92 10.89
N ARG A 74 8.04 3.34 9.64
CA ARG A 74 9.08 4.33 9.29
C ARG A 74 8.86 5.64 10.04
N GLN A 75 7.64 6.17 10.05
CA GLN A 75 7.30 7.41 10.75
C GLN A 75 7.52 7.30 12.26
N ARG A 76 7.13 6.17 12.87
CA ARG A 76 7.39 5.90 14.30
C ARG A 76 8.88 5.83 14.60
N ALA A 77 9.67 5.20 13.74
CA ALA A 77 11.12 5.13 13.89
C ALA A 77 11.75 6.53 13.81
N VAL A 78 11.32 7.37 12.86
CA VAL A 78 11.78 8.77 12.75
C VAL A 78 11.41 9.57 14.01
N LYS A 79 10.19 9.43 14.52
CA LYS A 79 9.77 10.11 15.76
C LYS A 79 10.62 9.69 16.95
N ALA A 80 10.78 8.38 17.16
CA ALA A 80 11.60 7.84 18.25
C ALA A 80 13.07 8.29 18.14
N ALA A 81 13.61 8.36 16.92
CA ALA A 81 14.95 8.87 16.64
C ALA A 81 15.09 10.36 17.00
N ARG A 82 14.10 11.20 16.66
CA ARG A 82 14.09 12.62 17.05
C ARG A 82 14.02 12.77 18.57
N ASP A 83 13.15 12.02 19.22
CA ASP A 83 13.03 12.03 20.68
C ASP A 83 14.35 11.62 21.35
N ALA A 84 15.00 10.56 20.85
CA ALA A 84 16.29 10.10 21.36
C ALA A 84 17.39 11.16 21.23
N LEU A 85 17.48 11.87 20.10
CA LEU A 85 18.44 12.97 19.92
C LEU A 85 18.15 14.13 20.86
N ALA A 86 16.88 14.51 21.03
CA ALA A 86 16.49 15.59 21.92
C ALA A 86 16.85 15.28 23.38
N TRP A 87 16.56 14.07 23.85
CA TRP A 87 16.94 13.62 25.20
C TRP A 87 18.47 13.53 25.36
N ASN A 88 19.17 13.00 24.35
CA ASN A 88 20.62 12.93 24.38
C ASN A 88 21.27 14.31 24.49
N GLN A 89 20.77 15.30 23.74
CA GLN A 89 21.23 16.69 23.81
C GLN A 89 20.92 17.34 25.17
N TYR A 90 19.71 17.11 25.70
CA TYR A 90 19.29 17.64 26.99
C TYR A 90 20.22 17.15 28.12
N TYR A 91 20.45 15.84 28.21
CA TYR A 91 21.30 15.28 29.27
C TYR A 91 22.79 15.56 29.09
N THR A 92 23.24 15.82 27.85
CA THR A 92 24.61 16.26 27.59
C THR A 92 24.86 17.69 28.09
N THR A 93 23.86 18.57 27.99
CA THR A 93 23.97 20.00 28.31
C THR A 93 23.53 20.34 29.74
N SER A 94 22.71 19.51 30.38
CA SER A 94 22.27 19.71 31.75
C SER A 94 23.42 19.52 32.75
N ALA A 95 23.56 20.47 33.69
CA ALA A 95 24.52 20.37 34.81
C ALA A 95 24.23 19.18 35.76
N GLN A 96 23.03 18.61 35.69
CA GLN A 96 22.67 17.35 36.33
C GLN A 96 23.14 16.18 35.45
N LYS A 97 24.46 15.93 35.41
CA LYS A 97 24.96 14.61 35.06
C LYS A 97 24.58 13.66 36.19
N SER A 98 23.36 13.14 36.15
CA SER A 98 22.97 12.07 37.07
C SER A 98 23.82 10.84 36.76
N ASP A 99 24.49 10.31 37.77
CA ASP A 99 25.20 9.03 37.66
C ASP A 99 24.21 7.96 37.16
N GLY A 100 24.54 7.29 36.05
CA GLY A 100 23.76 6.19 35.48
C GLY A 100 22.97 6.50 34.20
N ILE A 101 22.99 7.74 33.68
CA ILE A 101 22.38 8.04 32.37
C ILE A 101 23.32 7.58 31.24
N LEU A 102 22.85 6.63 30.44
CA LEU A 102 23.55 6.15 29.24
C LEU A 102 23.25 7.09 28.06
N LEU A 103 24.28 7.82 27.61
CA LEU A 103 24.22 8.67 26.43
C LEU A 103 24.55 7.87 25.17
N LEU A 104 24.09 8.37 24.02
CA LEU A 104 24.43 7.81 22.72
C LEU A 104 25.92 7.99 22.46
N SER A 105 26.57 6.93 21.96
CA SER A 105 27.89 7.04 21.36
C SER A 105 27.83 7.89 20.08
N GLU A 106 28.96 8.43 19.65
CA GLU A 106 29.03 9.23 18.41
C GLU A 106 28.53 8.45 17.20
N LYS A 107 28.87 7.16 17.11
CA LYS A 107 28.42 6.27 16.03
C LYS A 107 26.89 6.07 16.05
N GLU A 108 26.29 5.88 17.22
CA GLU A 108 24.84 5.75 17.35
C GLU A 108 24.14 7.06 16.98
N ARG A 109 24.71 8.18 17.40
CA ARG A 109 24.22 9.51 17.06
C ARG A 109 24.23 9.74 15.55
N GLU A 110 25.34 9.45 14.85
CA GLU A 110 25.43 9.57 13.38
C GLU A 110 24.36 8.73 12.66
N ILE A 111 24.11 7.51 13.13
CA ILE A 111 23.07 6.63 12.57
C ILE A 111 21.68 7.24 12.77
N ILE A 112 21.40 7.75 13.97
CA ILE A 112 20.09 8.34 14.31
C ILE A 112 19.89 9.67 13.56
N GLU A 113 20.93 10.49 13.41
CA GLU A 113 20.92 11.70 12.58
C GLU A 113 20.60 11.37 11.12
N CYS A 114 21.14 10.27 10.58
CA CYS A 114 20.79 9.79 9.24
C CYS A 114 19.32 9.35 9.10
N ILE A 115 18.68 8.88 10.18
CA ILE A 115 17.27 8.45 10.19
C ILE A 115 16.34 9.67 10.20
N VAL A 116 16.69 10.72 10.94
CA VAL A 116 15.87 11.94 11.05
C VAL A 116 16.09 12.96 9.94
N ASP A 117 17.01 12.70 9.02
CA ASP A 117 17.32 13.56 7.89
C ASP A 117 16.04 13.92 7.08
N GLU A 118 15.66 15.20 7.12
CA GLU A 118 14.41 15.68 6.52
C GLU A 118 14.37 15.49 5.01
N ARG A 119 15.53 15.59 4.34
CA ARG A 119 15.62 15.42 2.89
C ARG A 119 15.29 13.97 2.51
N ARG A 120 15.85 12.99 3.23
CA ARG A 120 15.54 11.57 3.06
C ARG A 120 14.10 11.26 3.43
N ALA A 121 13.60 11.82 4.53
CA ALA A 121 12.21 11.64 4.94
C ALA A 121 11.22 12.14 3.88
N THR A 122 11.47 13.33 3.31
CA THR A 122 10.66 13.93 2.23
C THR A 122 10.74 13.11 0.95
N ALA A 123 11.93 12.66 0.57
CA ALA A 123 12.12 11.83 -0.62
C ALA A 123 11.39 10.47 -0.48
N ALA A 124 11.54 9.80 0.67
CA ALA A 124 10.85 8.55 0.95
C ALA A 124 9.32 8.72 0.92
N ARG A 125 8.81 9.80 1.50
CA ARG A 125 7.38 10.13 1.48
C ARG A 125 6.86 10.36 0.06
N THR A 126 7.62 11.05 -0.77
CA THR A 126 7.26 11.29 -2.17
C THR A 126 7.19 9.99 -2.96
N ILE A 127 8.15 9.08 -2.74
CA ILE A 127 8.16 7.74 -3.36
C ILE A 127 6.95 6.94 -2.89
N TYR A 128 6.70 6.87 -1.59
CA TYR A 128 5.56 6.15 -1.01
C TYR A 128 4.23 6.62 -1.64
N ILE A 129 3.98 7.93 -1.66
CA ILE A 129 2.76 8.48 -2.24
C ILE A 129 2.65 8.17 -3.73
N GLY A 130 3.73 8.34 -4.48
CA GLY A 130 3.76 8.01 -5.91
C GLY A 130 3.39 6.55 -6.19
N VAL A 131 3.93 5.62 -5.39
CA VAL A 131 3.65 4.18 -5.50
C VAL A 131 2.20 3.88 -5.17
N ILE A 132 1.68 4.34 -4.03
CA ILE A 132 0.28 4.13 -3.61
C ILE A 132 -0.68 4.59 -4.71
N PHE A 133 -0.46 5.81 -5.22
CA PHE A 133 -1.29 6.41 -6.26
C PHE A 133 -1.28 5.61 -7.55
N LYS A 134 -0.10 5.16 -7.99
CA LYS A 134 0.00 4.38 -9.22
C LYS A 134 -0.61 2.98 -9.07
N LEU A 135 -0.52 2.39 -7.89
CA LEU A 135 -1.17 1.13 -7.56
C LEU A 135 -2.70 1.25 -7.58
N CYS A 136 -3.26 2.33 -7.01
CA CYS A 136 -4.71 2.60 -7.10
C CYS A 136 -5.18 2.67 -8.56
N GLU A 137 -4.51 3.48 -9.39
CA GLU A 137 -4.83 3.62 -10.82
C GLU A 137 -4.71 2.28 -11.55
N LEU A 138 -3.60 1.56 -11.34
CA LEU A 138 -3.34 0.27 -11.98
C LEU A 138 -4.40 -0.77 -11.62
N HIS A 139 -4.83 -0.80 -10.35
CA HIS A 139 -5.87 -1.72 -9.89
C HIS A 139 -7.20 -1.43 -10.57
N ILE A 140 -7.62 -0.17 -10.64
CA ILE A 140 -8.86 0.23 -11.33
C ILE A 140 -8.83 -0.15 -12.81
N HIS A 141 -7.72 0.12 -13.49
CA HIS A 141 -7.56 -0.30 -14.89
C HIS A 141 -7.58 -1.83 -15.05
N SER A 142 -7.08 -2.57 -14.07
CA SER A 142 -7.12 -4.03 -14.10
C SER A 142 -8.53 -4.59 -13.87
N LEU A 143 -9.31 -3.98 -12.96
CA LEU A 143 -10.68 -4.38 -12.66
C LEU A 143 -11.61 -4.16 -13.84
N TRP A 144 -11.39 -3.11 -14.65
CA TRP A 144 -12.17 -2.93 -15.88
C TRP A 144 -11.91 -4.05 -16.91
N LYS A 145 -10.67 -4.57 -17.00
CA LYS A 145 -10.32 -5.60 -17.98
C LYS A 145 -10.81 -7.01 -17.62
N HIS A 146 -11.04 -7.28 -16.35
CA HIS A 146 -11.47 -8.59 -15.88
C HIS A 146 -12.96 -8.51 -15.54
N SER A 147 -13.75 -9.54 -15.82
CA SER A 147 -15.21 -9.56 -15.70
C SER A 147 -15.75 -9.46 -14.26
N GLU A 148 -14.95 -8.96 -13.32
CA GLU A 148 -15.31 -8.72 -11.92
C GLU A 148 -15.97 -7.33 -11.75
N GLY A 149 -16.95 -7.03 -12.62
CA GLY A 149 -17.64 -5.73 -12.65
C GLY A 149 -18.23 -5.32 -11.29
N ASP A 150 -18.61 -6.29 -10.46
CA ASP A 150 -19.17 -6.06 -9.12
C ASP A 150 -18.16 -5.43 -8.14
N GLN A 151 -16.85 -5.60 -8.35
CA GLN A 151 -15.81 -5.06 -7.46
C GLN A 151 -15.35 -3.65 -7.85
N LEU A 152 -15.48 -3.26 -9.12
CA LEU A 152 -15.00 -1.97 -9.62
C LEU A 152 -15.61 -0.80 -8.83
N GLY A 153 -16.94 -0.79 -8.68
CA GLY A 153 -17.64 0.25 -7.93
C GLY A 153 -17.21 0.32 -6.45
N HIS A 154 -16.91 -0.83 -5.83
CA HIS A 154 -16.41 -0.88 -4.45
C HIS A 154 -15.03 -0.22 -4.33
N TYR A 155 -14.09 -0.56 -5.21
CA TYR A 155 -12.72 -0.01 -5.14
C TYR A 155 -12.62 1.46 -5.54
N ILE A 156 -13.50 1.95 -6.41
CA ILE A 156 -13.61 3.38 -6.70
C ILE A 156 -13.97 4.17 -5.43
N ARG A 157 -14.96 3.68 -4.65
CA ARG A 157 -15.34 4.29 -3.37
C ARG A 157 -14.20 4.25 -2.35
N GLU A 158 -13.53 3.10 -2.25
CA GLU A 158 -12.42 2.89 -1.31
C GLU A 158 -11.19 3.75 -1.64
N TYR A 159 -10.84 3.91 -2.91
CA TYR A 159 -9.63 4.66 -3.30
C TYR A 159 -9.88 6.15 -3.48
N PHE A 160 -11.08 6.53 -3.90
CA PHE A 160 -11.42 7.92 -4.19
C PHE A 160 -12.71 8.35 -3.46
N PRO A 161 -12.69 8.38 -2.11
CA PRO A 161 -13.87 8.70 -1.31
C PRO A 161 -14.45 10.09 -1.60
N SER A 162 -13.62 11.03 -2.07
CA SER A 162 -14.03 12.39 -2.46
C SER A 162 -15.13 12.45 -3.52
N PHE A 163 -15.31 11.39 -4.32
CA PHE A 163 -16.35 11.36 -5.36
C PHE A 163 -17.64 10.66 -4.90
N THR A 164 -17.61 10.03 -3.73
CA THR A 164 -18.66 9.09 -3.30
C THR A 164 -19.25 9.44 -1.94
N ASN A 165 -18.70 10.44 -1.23
CA ASN A 165 -19.06 10.82 0.13
C ASN A 165 -18.94 9.69 1.17
N ASP A 166 -18.32 8.58 0.78
CA ASP A 166 -18.12 7.41 1.63
C ASP A 166 -16.82 7.51 2.43
N LYS A 167 -16.78 6.82 3.57
CA LYS A 167 -15.55 6.66 4.34
C LYS A 167 -14.76 5.48 3.79
N SER A 168 -13.52 5.74 3.37
CA SER A 168 -12.57 4.69 2.99
C SER A 168 -12.11 3.90 4.21
N SER A 169 -11.99 2.58 4.05
CA SER A 169 -11.37 1.70 5.05
C SER A 169 -9.85 1.57 4.87
N ARG A 170 -9.28 2.21 3.84
CA ARG A 170 -7.86 2.10 3.51
C ARG A 170 -6.97 2.87 4.46
N MET A 171 -5.93 2.19 4.94
CA MET A 171 -5.00 2.77 5.93
C MET A 171 -4.24 3.97 5.38
N PHE A 172 -3.87 3.95 4.09
CA PHE A 172 -3.09 5.03 3.49
C PHE A 172 -3.85 6.37 3.46
N GLN A 173 -5.18 6.37 3.55
CA GLN A 173 -6.01 7.59 3.53
C GLN A 173 -5.87 8.41 4.81
N LEU A 174 -5.52 7.76 5.93
CA LEU A 174 -5.47 8.41 7.25
C LEU A 174 -4.34 9.43 7.39
N ASP A 175 -3.29 9.32 6.57
CA ASP A 175 -2.08 10.11 6.67
C ASP A 175 -1.81 10.94 5.40
N LEU A 176 -2.81 11.15 4.54
CA LEU A 176 -2.66 12.02 3.37
C LEU A 176 -2.73 13.49 3.77
N SER A 177 -1.72 14.27 3.38
CA SER A 177 -1.77 15.73 3.45
C SER A 177 -2.83 16.28 2.50
N GLU A 178 -3.24 17.54 2.67
CA GLU A 178 -4.19 18.18 1.75
C GLU A 178 -3.66 18.18 0.29
N ASP A 179 -2.36 18.34 0.10
CA ASP A 179 -1.71 18.26 -1.21
C ASP A 179 -1.79 16.85 -1.79
N ASP A 180 -1.54 15.83 -0.97
CA ASP A 180 -1.67 14.44 -1.40
C ASP A 180 -3.13 14.09 -1.74
N GLN A 181 -4.10 14.57 -0.96
CA GLN A 181 -5.52 14.39 -1.23
C GLN A 181 -5.91 15.03 -2.57
N ARG A 182 -5.47 16.26 -2.84
CA ARG A 182 -5.70 16.93 -4.14
C ARG A 182 -5.10 16.13 -5.30
N ARG A 183 -3.87 15.63 -5.15
CA ARG A 183 -3.22 14.79 -6.17
C ARG A 183 -3.98 13.47 -6.39
N LEU A 184 -4.44 12.83 -5.32
CA LEU A 184 -5.24 11.61 -5.39
C LEU A 184 -6.58 11.85 -6.10
N GLN A 185 -7.21 13.00 -5.87
CA GLN A 185 -8.43 13.41 -6.58
C GLN A 185 -8.19 13.55 -8.09
N GLU A 186 -7.09 14.16 -8.52
CA GLU A 186 -6.75 14.26 -9.94
C GLU A 186 -6.55 12.89 -10.59
N ILE A 187 -5.92 11.94 -9.88
CA ILE A 187 -5.81 10.55 -10.34
C ILE A 187 -7.20 9.89 -10.43
N GLY A 188 -8.06 10.13 -9.45
CA GLY A 188 -9.44 9.67 -9.47
C GLY A 188 -10.19 10.18 -10.71
N LYS A 189 -10.11 11.48 -11.02
CA LYS A 189 -10.67 12.06 -12.25
C LYS A 189 -10.13 11.36 -13.50
N GLY A 190 -8.82 11.10 -13.53
CA GLY A 190 -8.18 10.35 -14.61
C GLY A 190 -8.77 8.93 -14.78
N CYS A 191 -8.97 8.21 -13.68
CA CYS A 191 -9.60 6.89 -13.69
C CYS A 191 -11.04 6.94 -14.18
N PHE A 192 -11.85 7.90 -13.72
CA PHE A 192 -13.23 8.08 -14.20
C PHE A 192 -13.28 8.42 -15.70
N ALA A 193 -12.40 9.31 -16.16
CA ALA A 193 -12.33 9.67 -17.58
C ALA A 193 -11.89 8.48 -18.44
N PHE A 194 -11.01 7.61 -17.94
CA PHE A 194 -10.67 6.35 -18.60
C PHE A 194 -11.90 5.43 -18.70
N LEU A 195 -12.62 5.21 -17.60
CA LEU A 195 -13.80 4.33 -17.58
C LEU A 195 -14.93 4.83 -18.50
N ASP A 196 -15.19 6.14 -18.51
CA ASP A 196 -16.18 6.75 -19.42
C ASP A 196 -15.81 6.53 -20.90
N LYS A 197 -14.53 6.75 -21.25
CA LYS A 197 -14.05 6.50 -22.61
C LYS A 197 -14.13 5.02 -22.99
N ALA A 198 -13.76 4.15 -22.07
CA ALA A 198 -13.78 2.71 -22.28
C ALA A 198 -15.21 2.20 -22.50
N SER A 199 -16.16 2.66 -21.67
CA SER A 199 -17.58 2.33 -21.80
C SER A 199 -18.18 2.83 -23.12
N LYS A 200 -17.87 4.07 -23.54
CA LYS A 200 -18.32 4.60 -24.84
C LYS A 200 -17.78 3.78 -26.01
N TRP A 201 -16.50 3.43 -25.95
CA TRP A 201 -15.87 2.59 -26.98
C TRP A 201 -16.52 1.20 -27.06
N GLU A 202 -16.86 0.58 -25.93
CA GLU A 202 -17.59 -0.69 -25.90
C GLU A 202 -18.97 -0.55 -26.56
N THR A 203 -19.74 0.49 -26.22
CA THR A 203 -21.06 0.75 -26.85
C THR A 203 -20.95 0.95 -28.36
N GLU A 204 -20.01 1.77 -28.83
CA GLU A 204 -19.79 2.00 -30.27
C GLU A 204 -19.39 0.72 -31.00
N LEU A 205 -18.56 -0.12 -30.37
CA LEU A 205 -18.17 -1.42 -30.91
C LEU A 205 -19.37 -2.36 -31.02
N GLU A 206 -20.20 -2.41 -29.99
CA GLU A 206 -21.44 -3.22 -29.96
C GLU A 206 -22.41 -2.80 -31.07
N GLU A 207 -22.67 -1.50 -31.22
CA GLU A 207 -23.53 -0.97 -32.28
C GLU A 207 -22.99 -1.34 -33.68
N ALA A 208 -21.68 -1.21 -33.89
CA ALA A 208 -21.04 -1.58 -35.15
C ALA A 208 -21.11 -3.09 -35.44
N TRP A 209 -21.07 -3.94 -34.41
CA TRP A 209 -21.19 -5.39 -34.53
C TRP A 209 -22.62 -5.82 -34.86
N VAL A 210 -23.60 -5.22 -34.18
CA VAL A 210 -25.03 -5.43 -34.45
C VAL A 210 -25.36 -5.01 -35.89
N MET A 211 -24.85 -3.85 -36.34
CA MET A 211 -25.02 -3.39 -37.73
C MET A 211 -24.44 -4.36 -38.77
N LYS A 212 -23.42 -5.14 -38.41
CA LYS A 212 -22.81 -6.17 -39.28
C LYS A 212 -23.51 -7.53 -39.19
N GLY A 213 -24.57 -7.66 -38.39
CA GLY A 213 -25.36 -8.89 -38.26
C GLY A 213 -24.80 -9.90 -37.27
N TYR A 214 -23.83 -9.53 -36.42
CA TYR A 214 -23.38 -10.39 -35.32
C TYR A 214 -24.38 -10.30 -34.15
N VAL A 215 -24.90 -11.44 -33.69
CA VAL A 215 -25.79 -11.54 -32.53
C VAL A 215 -24.97 -11.85 -31.29
N TYR A 216 -25.21 -11.11 -30.21
CA TYR A 216 -24.55 -11.30 -28.91
C TYR A 216 -24.93 -12.67 -28.30
N GLY A 217 -23.92 -13.44 -27.84
CA GLY A 217 -24.14 -14.75 -27.21
C GLY A 217 -22.93 -15.68 -27.19
N ILE A 218 -21.87 -15.39 -27.95
CA ILE A 218 -20.59 -16.10 -27.82
C ILE A 218 -19.64 -15.22 -27.03
N PRO A 219 -19.28 -15.59 -25.80
CA PRO A 219 -18.37 -14.78 -25.02
C PRO A 219 -16.96 -14.79 -25.63
N LEU A 220 -16.34 -13.61 -25.64
CA LEU A 220 -15.07 -13.27 -26.30
C LEU A 220 -13.85 -14.12 -25.88
N HIS A 221 -13.95 -14.95 -24.84
CA HIS A 221 -12.89 -15.89 -24.42
C HIS A 221 -12.77 -17.16 -25.29
N LEU A 222 -13.58 -17.29 -26.35
CA LEU A 222 -13.52 -18.42 -27.30
C LEU A 222 -13.01 -18.04 -28.70
N ILE A 223 -12.51 -16.81 -28.89
CA ILE A 223 -12.04 -16.32 -30.21
C ILE A 223 -10.51 -16.11 -30.24
N TYR A 224 -9.78 -16.50 -29.18
CA TYR A 224 -8.32 -16.59 -29.19
C TYR A 224 -7.83 -17.94 -28.66
#